data_AF-A0A9E6F3B7-F1
#
_entry.id   AF-A0A9E6F3B7-F1
#
_cell.length_a   1.000
_cell.length_b   1.000
_cell.length_c   1.000
_cell.angle_alpha   90.00
_cell.angle_beta   90.00
_cell.angle_gamma   90.00
#
_symmetry.space_group_name_H-M   'P 1'
#
loop_
_entity.id
_entity.type
_entity.pdbx_description
1 polymer ?
#
loop_
_entity_poly.entity_id
_entity_poly.type
_entity_poly.pdbx_seq_one_letter_code
_entity_poly.pdbx_strand_id
1 'polypeptide(L)'
;MNSYSRFMELALREAETAYEKNEVPVGAIVVDSNGAIIGRGYNQVEMLCDTTAHAEMIALTSAMGTMQEKYLTDCTLIVTMEPCPMCAGAMVNA
;
A
#
# COMPACT_ATOMS: atom_id res chain seq x y z
N MET A 1 -16.28 -1.78 -16.64
CA MET A 1 -15.12 -1.10 -16.01
C MET A 1 -14.27 -2.18 -15.37
N ASN A 2 -12.97 -2.23 -15.65
CA ASN A 2 -12.10 -3.30 -15.17
C ASN A 2 -12.06 -3.27 -13.62
N SER A 3 -12.14 -4.43 -12.95
CA SER A 3 -12.24 -4.52 -11.47
C SER A 3 -11.16 -3.70 -10.76
N TYR A 4 -9.95 -3.67 -11.35
CA TYR A 4 -8.79 -2.93 -10.85
C TYR A 4 -8.88 -1.41 -10.96
N SER A 5 -9.70 -0.85 -11.86
CA SER A 5 -9.83 0.62 -11.99
C SER A 5 -10.38 1.24 -10.69
N ARG A 6 -11.37 0.59 -10.06
CA ARG A 6 -11.92 1.02 -8.78
C ARG A 6 -10.88 0.95 -7.65
N PHE A 7 -10.05 -0.09 -7.64
CA PHE A 7 -9.00 -0.23 -6.64
C PHE A 7 -7.88 0.79 -6.84
N MET A 8 -7.52 1.09 -8.09
CA MET A 8 -6.55 2.14 -8.39
C MET A 8 -7.06 3.53 -7.99
N GLU A 9 -8.34 3.85 -8.21
CA GLU A 9 -8.93 5.09 -7.70
C GLU A 9 -8.82 5.22 -6.18
N LEU A 10 -8.91 4.12 -5.44
CA LEU A 10 -8.75 4.13 -3.99
C LEU A 10 -7.28 4.29 -3.57
N ALA A 11 -6.32 3.70 -4.30
CA ALA A 11 -4.90 3.94 -4.08
C ALA A 11 -4.50 5.40 -4.40
N LEU A 12 -5.10 6.01 -5.43
CA LEU A 12 -4.90 7.42 -5.77
C LEU A 12 -5.37 8.37 -4.65
N ARG A 13 -6.43 8.04 -3.90
CA ARG A 13 -6.85 8.83 -2.72
C ARG A 13 -5.80 8.81 -1.60
N GLU A 14 -5.11 7.69 -1.41
CA GLU A 14 -3.99 7.63 -0.47
C GLU A 14 -2.81 8.49 -0.99
N ALA A 15 -2.56 8.49 -2.30
CA ALA A 15 -1.54 9.35 -2.91
C ALA A 15 -1.88 10.86 -2.81
N GLU A 16 -3.16 11.23 -2.92
CA GLU A 16 -3.66 12.58 -2.64
C GLU A 16 -3.38 12.97 -1.19
N THR A 17 -3.57 12.04 -0.25
CA THR A 17 -3.25 12.27 1.17
C THR A 17 -1.75 12.52 1.36
N ALA A 18 -0.86 11.73 0.72
CA ALA A 18 0.58 12.01 0.72
C ALA A 18 0.89 13.41 0.18
N TYR A 19 0.28 13.78 -0.95
CA TYR A 19 0.46 15.11 -1.55
C TYR A 19 0.07 16.23 -0.59
N GLU A 20 -1.10 16.13 0.06
CA GLU A 20 -1.57 17.11 1.06
C GLU A 20 -0.63 17.22 2.27
N LYS A 21 0.12 16.18 2.57
CA LYS A 21 1.13 16.13 3.64
C LYS A 21 2.53 16.56 3.20
N ASN A 22 2.71 17.03 1.97
CA ASN A 22 4.00 17.36 1.35
C ASN A 22 4.97 16.17 1.24
N GLU A 23 4.44 14.97 1.03
CA GLU A 23 5.19 13.75 0.76
C GLU A 23 5.27 13.48 -0.75
N VAL A 24 6.10 12.52 -1.16
CA VAL A 24 6.04 11.98 -2.53
C VAL A 24 4.67 11.32 -2.72
N PRO A 25 3.88 11.68 -3.76
CA PRO A 25 2.48 11.26 -3.89
C PRO A 25 2.36 9.82 -4.38
N VAL A 26 2.63 8.87 -3.48
CA VAL A 26 2.44 7.43 -3.70
C VAL A 26 1.44 6.90 -2.69
N GLY A 27 0.49 6.12 -3.17
CA GLY A 27 -0.53 5.46 -2.38
C GLY A 27 -0.64 3.98 -2.75
N ALA A 28 -0.99 3.15 -1.77
CA ALA A 28 -1.12 1.72 -1.92
C ALA A 28 -2.27 1.15 -1.09
N ILE A 29 -2.91 0.10 -1.60
CA ILE A 29 -3.91 -0.69 -0.89
C ILE A 29 -3.66 -2.18 -1.07
N VAL A 30 -4.05 -2.98 -0.06
CA VAL A 30 -4.05 -4.45 -0.13
C VAL A 30 -5.49 -4.94 -0.16
N VAL A 31 -5.79 -5.82 -1.11
CA VAL A 31 -7.11 -6.41 -1.33
C VAL A 31 -7.03 -7.92 -1.17
N ASP A 32 -7.93 -8.51 -0.39
CA ASP A 32 -8.02 -9.97 -0.24
C ASP A 32 -8.71 -10.65 -1.45
N SER A 33 -8.73 -11.97 -1.45
CA SER A 33 -9.38 -12.77 -2.51
C SER A 33 -10.89 -12.56 -2.63
N ASN A 34 -11.55 -12.00 -1.60
CA ASN A 34 -12.98 -11.66 -1.61
C ASN A 34 -13.24 -10.23 -2.11
N GLY A 35 -12.19 -9.45 -2.40
CA GLY A 35 -12.30 -8.06 -2.83
C GLY A 35 -12.42 -7.06 -1.68
N ALA A 36 -12.19 -7.49 -0.43
CA ALA A 36 -12.15 -6.61 0.74
C ALA A 36 -10.79 -5.91 0.84
N ILE A 37 -10.80 -4.62 1.17
CA ILE A 37 -9.58 -3.84 1.39
C ILE A 37 -9.15 -4.05 2.82
N ILE A 38 -8.02 -4.73 3.01
CA ILE A 38 -7.48 -5.11 4.32
C ILE A 38 -6.29 -4.26 4.74
N GLY A 39 -5.67 -3.51 3.82
CA GLY A 39 -4.56 -2.60 4.15
C GLY A 39 -4.57 -1.35 3.29
N ARG A 40 -4.09 -0.24 3.85
CA ARG A 40 -3.94 1.05 3.20
C ARG A 40 -2.63 1.71 3.63
N GLY A 41 -2.00 2.44 2.72
CA GLY A 41 -0.79 3.17 3.02
C GLY A 41 -0.54 4.28 2.01
N TYR A 42 0.07 5.35 2.48
CA TYR A 42 0.65 6.41 1.66
C TYR A 42 2.09 6.67 2.12
N ASN A 43 2.90 7.27 1.26
CA ASN A 43 4.29 7.60 1.58
C ASN A 43 4.37 8.55 2.78
N GLN A 44 5.17 8.20 3.78
CA GLN A 44 5.31 8.95 5.04
C GLN A 44 6.80 9.12 5.42
N VAL A 45 7.70 9.08 4.43
CA VAL A 45 9.15 9.11 4.64
C VAL A 45 9.57 10.37 5.39
N GLU A 46 9.09 11.53 4.96
CA GLU A 46 9.46 12.82 5.57
C GLU A 46 8.81 12.99 6.94
N MET A 47 7.52 12.64 7.06
CA MET A 47 6.73 12.75 8.29
C MET A 47 7.30 11.88 9.42
N LEU A 48 7.71 10.65 9.11
CA LEU A 48 8.21 9.69 10.10
C LEU A 48 9.73 9.74 10.26
N CYS A 49 10.44 10.49 9.40
CA CYS A 49 11.90 10.47 9.33
C CYS A 49 12.43 9.03 9.19
N ASP A 50 11.76 8.25 8.34
CA ASP A 50 12.00 6.82 8.14
C ASP A 50 12.03 6.50 6.65
N THR A 51 13.22 6.18 6.14
CA THR A 51 13.43 5.82 4.72
C THR A 51 12.65 4.58 4.27
N THR A 52 12.12 3.79 5.20
CA THR A 52 11.32 2.60 4.90
C THR A 52 9.82 2.88 4.84
N ALA A 53 9.35 4.07 5.23
CA ALA A 53 7.93 4.42 5.32
C ALA A 53 7.26 4.71 3.96
N HIS A 54 7.54 3.88 2.96
CA HIS A 54 6.90 3.89 1.66
C HIS A 54 5.46 3.38 1.76
N ALA A 55 4.60 3.79 0.83
CA ALA A 55 3.19 3.43 0.80
C ALA A 55 2.96 1.90 0.87
N GLU A 56 3.77 1.13 0.14
CA GLU A 56 3.70 -0.33 0.10
C GLU A 56 4.00 -0.96 1.46
N MET A 57 5.02 -0.46 2.17
CA MET A 57 5.42 -0.98 3.48
C MET A 57 4.32 -0.75 4.51
N ILE A 58 3.73 0.44 4.49
CA ILE A 58 2.61 0.80 5.38
C ILE A 58 1.36 -0.02 5.03
N ALA A 59 1.05 -0.20 3.74
CA ALA A 59 -0.11 -0.98 3.33
C ALA A 59 0.01 -2.47 3.69
N LEU A 60 1.19 -3.08 3.51
CA LEU A 60 1.46 -4.47 3.89
C LEU A 60 1.35 -4.68 5.40
N THR A 61 2.01 -3.83 6.20
CA THR A 61 1.94 -3.93 7.67
C THR A 61 0.54 -3.66 8.21
N SER A 62 -0.20 -2.72 7.61
CA SER A 62 -1.62 -2.49 7.88
C SER A 62 -2.45 -3.76 7.60
N ALA A 63 -2.23 -4.42 6.45
CA ALA A 63 -2.94 -5.64 6.10
C ALA A 63 -2.64 -6.80 7.06
N MET A 64 -1.38 -6.99 7.43
CA MET A 64 -0.97 -7.98 8.44
C MET A 64 -1.66 -7.70 9.78
N GLY A 65 -1.74 -6.43 10.19
CA GLY A 65 -2.46 -6.02 11.39
C GLY A 65 -3.95 -6.32 11.35
N THR A 66 -4.60 -6.13 10.20
CA THR A 66 -6.02 -6.45 10.01
C THR A 66 -6.28 -7.95 10.02
N MET A 67 -5.42 -8.74 9.38
CA MET A 67 -5.54 -10.20 9.31
C MET A 67 -5.07 -10.91 10.57
N GLN A 68 -4.26 -10.24 11.41
CA GLN A 68 -3.51 -10.86 12.51
C GLN A 68 -2.59 -11.99 12.03
N GLU A 69 -2.07 -11.86 10.82
CA GLU A 69 -1.21 -12.83 10.16
C GLU A 69 0.00 -12.14 9.52
N LYS A 70 1.12 -12.85 9.45
CA LYS A 70 2.35 -12.34 8.85
C LYS A 70 2.49 -12.64 7.35
N TYR A 71 1.62 -13.50 6.81
CA TYR A 71 1.61 -13.88 5.40
C TYR A 71 0.26 -13.50 4.77
N LEU A 72 0.29 -12.72 3.70
CA LEU A 72 -0.83 -12.17 2.97
C LEU A 72 -1.10 -13.03 1.74
N THR A 73 -1.38 -14.31 2.00
CA THR A 73 -1.67 -15.30 0.95
C THR A 73 -2.93 -14.89 0.18
N ASP A 74 -2.92 -15.08 -1.14
CA ASP A 74 -4.03 -14.74 -2.05
C ASP A 74 -4.50 -13.28 -1.97
N CYS A 75 -3.59 -12.36 -1.60
CA CYS A 75 -3.83 -10.93 -1.58
C CYS A 75 -3.22 -10.23 -2.80
N THR A 76 -3.77 -9.09 -3.18
CA THR A 76 -3.24 -8.22 -4.23
C THR A 76 -2.89 -6.85 -3.64
N LEU A 77 -1.64 -6.42 -3.82
CA LEU A 77 -1.22 -5.03 -3.58
C LEU A 77 -1.45 -4.21 -4.85
N ILE A 78 -2.16 -3.08 -4.72
CA ILE A 78 -2.33 -2.09 -5.79
C ILE A 78 -1.61 -0.82 -5.35
N VAL A 79 -0.69 -0.33 -6.17
CA VAL A 79 0.15 0.85 -5.89
C VAL A 79 0.17 1.79 -7.09
N THR A 80 0.20 3.10 -6.84
CA THR A 80 0.14 4.16 -7.89
C THR A 80 1.44 4.36 -8.66
N MET A 81 2.53 3.76 -8.19
CA MET A 81 3.87 3.83 -8.77
C MET A 81 4.53 2.44 -8.74
N GLU A 82 5.42 2.14 -9.69
CA GLU A 82 6.17 0.89 -9.67
C GLU A 82 7.00 0.79 -8.38
N PRO A 83 6.94 -0.35 -7.64
CA PRO A 83 7.60 -0.49 -6.36
C PRO A 83 9.12 -0.56 -6.48
N CYS A 84 9.83 0.04 -5.53
CA CYS A 84 11.29 -0.03 -5.48
C CYS A 84 11.78 -1.42 -5.00
N PRO A 85 13.10 -1.75 -5.11
CA PRO A 85 13.61 -3.06 -4.71
C PRO A 85 13.31 -3.46 -3.26
N MET A 86 13.28 -2.50 -2.33
CA MET A 86 12.91 -2.73 -0.93
C MET A 86 11.46 -3.20 -0.81
N CYS A 87 10.52 -2.45 -1.40
CA CYS A 87 9.09 -2.76 -1.37
C CYS A 87 8.79 -4.07 -2.13
N ALA A 88 9.46 -4.30 -3.26
CA ALA A 88 9.40 -5.56 -3.99
C ALA A 88 9.88 -6.75 -3.14
N GLY A 89 10.99 -6.60 -2.43
CA GLY A 89 11.48 -7.60 -1.49
C GLY A 89 10.52 -7.85 -0.33
N ALA A 90 9.87 -6.80 0.18
CA ALA A 90 8.86 -6.93 1.22
C ALA A 90 7.66 -7.75 0.74
N MET A 91 7.14 -7.49 -0.47
CA MET A 91 6.03 -8.26 -1.05
C MET A 91 6.33 -9.76 -1.17
N VAL A 92 7.58 -10.15 -1.46
CA VAL A 92 7.99 -11.56 -1.54
C VAL A 92 7.97 -12.25 -0.18
N ASN A 93 8.19 -11.50 0.90
CA ASN A 93 8.18 -12.02 2.27
C ASN A 93 6.81 -11.91 2.95
N ALA A 94 5.90 -11.16 2.35
CA ALA A 94 4.65 -10.72 2.93
C ALA A 94 3.53 -11.74 2.83
#